data_AF-A0A0C4EY76-F1
#
_entry.id   AF-A0A0C4EY76-F1
#
_cell.length_a   1.000
_cell.length_b   1.000
_cell.length_c   1.000
_cell.angle_alpha   90.00
_cell.angle_beta   90.00
_cell.angle_gamma   90.00
#
_symmetry.space_group_name_H-M   'P 1'
#
loop_
_entity.id
_entity.type
_entity.pdbx_description
1 polymer ?
#
loop_
_entity_poly.entity_id
_entity_poly.type
_entity_poly.pdbx_seq_one_letter_code
_entity_poly.pdbx_strand_id
1 'polypeptide(L)' 'MWSPDPENLHSFANKGNTRAEGTVVDVCTFDENDRKLTIEEGCSMIYVTRAMFRALGGKSGADSMVIDNWDLAQLKY' A
#
# COMPACT_ATOMS: atom_id res chain seq x y z
N MET A 1 17.24 -13.25 -5.65
CA MET A 1 16.32 -13.25 -4.49
C MET A 1 16.19 -11.81 -4.03
N TRP A 2 15.15 -11.09 -4.48
CA TRP A 2 14.89 -9.73 -4.00
C TRP A 2 13.91 -9.86 -2.83
N SER A 3 14.39 -9.60 -1.63
CA SER A 3 13.58 -9.33 -0.45
C SER A 3 13.99 -7.92 -0.05
N PRO A 4 13.18 -6.89 -0.26
CA PRO A 4 13.51 -5.57 0.23
C PRO A 4 13.61 -5.65 1.75
N ASP A 5 14.62 -5.03 2.35
CA ASP A 5 14.69 -4.89 3.80
C ASP A 5 13.39 -4.18 4.25
N PRO A 6 12.58 -4.81 5.12
CA PRO A 6 11.28 -4.27 5.52
C PRO A 6 11.39 -2.93 6.27
N GLU A 7 12.59 -2.56 6.73
CA GLU A 7 12.83 -1.33 7.50
C GLU A 7 12.84 -0.05 6.65
N ASN A 8 12.91 -0.12 5.32
CA ASN A 8 12.99 1.07 4.45
C ASN A 8 12.05 1.05 3.24
N LEU A 9 11.00 0.21 3.28
CA LEU A 9 10.07 0.12 2.17
C LEU A 9 9.05 1.25 2.24
N HIS A 10 9.26 2.30 1.45
CA HIS A 10 8.31 3.41 1.32
C HIS A 10 7.21 3.07 0.32
N SER A 11 6.04 3.65 0.52
CA SER A 11 4.88 3.52 -0.37
C SER A 11 4.19 4.86 -0.56
N PHE A 12 3.46 4.96 -1.66
CA PHE A 12 2.53 6.05 -1.88
C PHE A 12 1.17 5.52 -2.36
N ALA A 13 0.12 6.29 -2.09
CA ALA A 13 -1.20 6.09 -2.66
C ALA A 13 -1.76 7.41 -3.17
N ASN A 14 -2.50 7.35 -4.28
CA ASN A 14 -3.09 8.52 -4.93
C ASN A 14 -4.62 8.42 -4.95
N LYS A 15 -5.28 9.54 -4.69
CA LYS A 15 -6.73 9.70 -4.85
C LYS A 15 -7.06 11.12 -5.30
N GLY A 16 -7.55 11.27 -6.53
CA GLY A 16 -7.74 12.57 -7.18
C GLY A 16 -6.43 13.35 -7.20
N ASN A 17 -6.46 14.58 -6.68
CA ASN A 17 -5.28 15.43 -6.57
C ASN A 17 -4.48 15.23 -5.27
N THR A 18 -4.81 14.20 -4.49
CA THR A 18 -4.17 13.92 -3.20
C THR A 18 -3.21 12.76 -3.31
N ARG A 19 -1.99 12.97 -2.81
CA ARG A 19 -0.95 11.95 -2.64
C ARG A 19 -0.64 11.78 -1.16
N ALA A 20 -0.67 10.55 -0.68
CA ALA A 20 -0.26 10.20 0.68
C ALA A 20 0.92 9.22 0.62
N GLU A 21 1.91 9.44 1.48
CA GLU A 21 3.13 8.63 1.56
C GLU A 21 3.27 8.02 2.94
N GLY A 22 3.91 6.85 3.01
CA GLY A 22 4.13 6.15 4.26
C GLY A 22 5.16 5.04 4.14
N THR A 23 5.44 4.40 5.27
CA THR A 23 6.30 3.23 5.35
C THR A 23 5.43 1.98 5.39
N VAL A 24 5.79 0.97 4.61
CA VAL A 24 5.21 -0.36 4.67
C VAL A 24 5.73 -1.04 5.93
N VAL A 25 4.83 -1.39 6.83
CA VAL A 25 5.17 -2.02 8.11
C VAL A 25 4.88 -3.51 8.13
N ASP A 26 4.04 -3.98 7.19
CA ASP A 26 3.61 -5.37 7.09
C ASP A 26 3.14 -5.67 5.67
N VAL A 27 3.19 -6.94 5.28
CA VAL A 27 2.68 -7.43 4.00
C VAL A 27 1.76 -8.61 4.28
N CYS A 28 0.47 -8.45 4.01
CA CYS A 28 -0.46 -9.56 4.06
C CYS A 28 -0.38 -10.36 2.74
N THR A 29 -0.01 -11.64 2.81
CA THR A 29 -0.18 -12.56 1.67
C THR A 29 -1.64 -13.01 1.58
N PHE A 30 -2.21 -13.00 0.37
CA PHE A 30 -3.55 -13.55 0.10
C PHE A 30 -3.49 -15.03 -0.31
N ASP A 31 -2.30 -15.60 -0.52
CA ASP A 31 -2.16 -17.04 -0.77
C ASP A 31 -1.87 -17.78 0.53
N GLU A 32 -2.72 -18.76 0.84
CA GLU A 32 -2.55 -19.71 1.94
C GLU A 32 -1.30 -20.60 1.77
N ASN A 33 -0.67 -20.60 0.59
CA ASN A 33 0.52 -21.41 0.27
C ASN A 33 1.81 -20.58 0.11
N ASP A 34 1.87 -19.36 0.66
CA ASP A 34 3.05 -18.48 0.61
C ASP A 34 3.56 -18.17 -0.83
N ARG A 35 2.73 -18.30 -1.88
CA ARG A 35 3.16 -17.86 -3.22
C ARG A 35 3.29 -16.36 -3.24
N LYS A 36 4.43 -15.92 -3.80
CA LYS A 36 4.69 -14.51 -4.07
C LYS A 36 3.72 -14.05 -5.14
N LEU A 37 2.88 -13.08 -4.81
CA LEU A 37 2.03 -12.41 -5.78
C LEU A 37 2.92 -11.79 -6.86
N THR A 38 2.61 -12.10 -8.12
CA THR A 38 3.31 -11.48 -9.25
C THR A 38 2.77 -10.08 -9.50
N ILE A 39 3.53 -9.24 -10.21
CA ILE A 39 3.10 -7.89 -10.61
C ILE A 39 1.79 -7.94 -11.40
N GLU A 40 1.57 -9.01 -12.18
CA GLU A 40 0.34 -9.20 -12.98
C GLU A 40 -0.87 -9.59 -12.15
N GLU A 41 -0.68 -10.22 -10.99
CA GLU A 41 -1.75 -10.65 -10.07
C GLU A 41 -2.06 -9.60 -8.98
N GLY A 42 -1.44 -8.43 -9.03
CA GLY A 42 -1.33 -7.45 -7.94
C GLY A 42 -2.55 -7.28 -7.03
N CYS A 43 -2.30 -7.02 -5.74
CA CYS A 43 -3.35 -6.85 -4.75
C CYS A 43 -4.30 -5.71 -5.13
N SER A 44 -5.58 -6.03 -5.32
CA SER A 44 -6.65 -5.02 -5.49
C SER A 44 -6.98 -4.28 -4.18
N MET A 45 -6.39 -4.70 -3.05
CA MET A 45 -6.62 -4.14 -1.73
C MET A 45 -5.29 -3.95 -0.99
N ILE A 46 -5.17 -2.80 -0.32
CA ILE A 46 -4.11 -2.52 0.65
C ILE A 46 -4.73 -2.14 1.99
N TYR A 47 -4.09 -2.56 3.06
CA TYR A 47 -4.42 -2.09 4.41
C TYR A 47 -3.53 -0.90 4.73
N VAL A 48 -4.16 0.20 5.16
CA VAL A 48 -3.46 1.44 5.50
C VAL A 48 -3.81 1.85 6.91
N THR A 49 -2.93 2.62 7.54
CA THR A 49 -3.22 3.22 8.84
C THR A 49 -4.39 4.21 8.74
N ARG A 50 -5.05 4.47 9.86
CA ARG A 50 -6.12 5.47 9.93
C ARG A 50 -5.64 6.87 9.54
N ALA A 51 -4.36 7.18 9.75
CA ALA A 51 -3.76 8.45 9.34
C ALA A 51 -3.71 8.57 7.82
N MET A 52 -3.22 7.54 7.11
CA MET A 52 -3.17 7.52 5.65
C MET A 52 -4.58 7.46 5.03
N PHE A 53 -5.50 6.70 5.63
CA PHE A 53 -6.92 6.70 5.24
C PHE A 53 -7.52 8.12 5.27
N ARG A 54 -7.30 8.87 6.35
CA ARG A 54 -7.77 10.26 6.46
C ARG A 54 -7.05 11.19 5.48
N ALA A 55 -5.74 11.01 5.29
CA ALA A 55 -4.96 11.82 4.35
C ALA A 55 -5.51 11.71 2.92
N LEU A 56 -5.96 10.52 2.52
CA LEU A 56 -6.60 10.27 1.22
C LEU A 56 -8.06 10.75 1.13
N GLY A 57 -8.61 11.38 2.18
CA GLY A 57 -9.99 11.88 2.19
C GLY A 57 -11.02 10.90 2.77
N GLY A 58 -10.57 9.90 3.52
CA GLY A 58 -11.42 8.93 4.19
C GLY A 58 -12.30 9.56 5.26
N LYS A 59 -13.60 9.26 5.22
CA LYS A 59 -14.60 9.83 6.13
C LYS A 59 -14.69 9.02 7.42
N SER A 60 -15.05 9.69 8.51
CA SER A 60 -15.34 9.01 9.77
C SER A 60 -16.54 8.07 9.60
N GLY A 61 -16.41 6.82 10.05
CA GLY A 61 -17.45 5.79 9.94
C GLY A 61 -17.43 4.99 8.63
N ALA A 62 -16.50 5.27 7.72
CA ALA A 62 -16.22 4.39 6.57
C ALA A 62 -15.02 3.48 6.86
N ASP A 63 -15.15 2.21 6.49
CA ASP A 63 -14.11 1.19 6.72
C ASP A 63 -13.25 0.92 5.47
N SER A 64 -13.68 1.40 4.31
CA SER A 64 -12.98 1.24 3.03
C SER A 64 -13.19 2.43 2.10
N MET A 65 -12.31 2.58 1.11
CA MET A 65 -12.47 3.53 0.02
C MET A 65 -11.78 3.01 -1.24
N VAL A 66 -12.21 3.51 -2.40
CA VAL A 66 -11.50 3.31 -3.67
C VAL A 66 -10.47 4.43 -3.85
N ILE A 67 -9.23 4.05 -4.15
CA ILE A 67 -8.12 4.92 -4.53
C ILE A 67 -7.80 4.71 -6.02
N ASP A 68 -7.05 5.64 -6.63
CA ASP A 68 -6.77 5.57 -8.06
C ASP A 68 -5.62 4.60 -8.34
N ASN A 69 -4.56 4.66 -7.52
CA ASN A 69 -3.44 3.72 -7.54
C ASN A 69 -2.63 3.80 -6.24
N TRP A 70 -1.76 2.81 -6.06
CA TRP A 70 -0.74 2.75 -5.04
C TRP A 70 0.49 2.02 -5.58
N ASP A 71 1.67 2.32 -5.06
CA ASP A 71 2.89 1.60 -5.39
C ASP A 71 3.95 1.75 -4.29
N LEU A 72 4.99 0.94 -4.37
CA LEU A 72 6.20 1.05 -3.57
C LEU A 72 7.09 2.15 -4.16
N ALA A 73 7.48 3.11 -3.33
CA ALA A 73 8.47 4.11 -3.70
C ALA A 73 9.87 3.49 -3.57
N GLN A 74 10.56 3.29 -4.68
CA GLN A 74 11.98 2.96 -4.63
C GLN A 74 12.77 4.18 -4.16
N LEU A 75 13.60 4.01 -3.12
CA LEU A 75 14.70 4.95 -2.86
C LEU A 75 15.62 4.91 -4.08
N LYS A 76 15.70 6.01 -4.83
CA LYS A 76 16.76 6.18 -5.82
C LYS A 76 18.08 6.27 -5.05
N TYR A 77 18.94 5.26 -5.24
CA TYR A 77 20.35 5.31 -4.85
C TYR A 77 21.12 6.26 -5.76
#